data_AF-A0A7V0IUY1-F1
#
_entry.id   AF-A0A7V0IUY1-F1
#
_cell.length_a   1.000
_cell.length_b   1.000
_cell.length_c   1.000
_cell.angle_alpha   90.00
_cell.angle_beta   90.00
_cell.angle_gamma   90.00
#
_symmetry.space_group_name_H-M   'P 1'
#
loop_
_entity.id
_entity.type
_entity.pdbx_description
1 polymer ?
#
loop_
_entity_poly.entity_id
_entity_poly.type
_entity_poly.pdbx_seq_one_letter_code
_entity_poly.pdbx_strand_id
1 'polypeptide(L)' 'MPQIGFSGLIFAIVVIIYFLASAIKVLREYERGVVFRLGRLIPIKGPGLIIIWPVIDKIVKVDLRTVTFDVPVQDIIT' A
#
# COMPACT_ATOMS: atom_id res chain seq x y z
N MET A 1 -34.95 22.72 -5.33
CA MET A 1 -34.43 21.35 -5.11
C MET A 1 -33.22 21.19 -6.01
N PRO A 2 -32.04 20.80 -5.52
CA PRO A 2 -30.87 20.67 -6.39
C PRO A 2 -31.15 19.56 -7.41
N GLN A 3 -31.31 19.94 -8.68
CA GLN A 3 -31.29 18.98 -9.77
C GLN A 3 -29.85 18.47 -9.85
N ILE A 4 -29.60 17.29 -9.31
CA ILE A 4 -28.35 16.58 -9.52
C ILE A 4 -28.30 16.32 -11.03
N GLY A 5 -27.62 17.18 -11.78
CA GLY A 5 -27.47 17.04 -13.21
C GLY A 5 -26.84 15.68 -13.52
N PHE A 6 -27.13 15.12 -14.68
CA PHE A 6 -26.54 13.87 -15.16
C PHE A 6 -25.00 13.83 -15.00
N SER A 7 -24.35 15.00 -15.12
CA SER A 7 -22.92 15.20 -14.84
C SER A 7 -22.52 14.93 -13.38
N GLY A 8 -23.34 15.34 -12.40
CA GLY A 8 -23.10 15.08 -10.98
C GLY A 8 -23.20 13.60 -10.62
N LEU A 9 -24.12 12.87 -11.25
CA LEU A 9 -24.23 11.43 -11.09
C LEU A 9 -22.99 10.71 -11.65
N ILE A 10 -22.57 11.05 -12.86
CA ILE A 10 -21.36 10.49 -13.48
C ILE A 10 -20.14 10.76 -12.62
N PHE A 11 -19.99 11.99 -12.12
CA PHE A 11 -18.87 12.35 -11.26
C PHE A 11 -18.83 11.50 -9.98
N ALA A 12 -19.98 11.33 -9.30
CA ALA A 12 -20.06 10.50 -8.11
C ALA A 12 -19.69 9.04 -8.39
N ILE A 13 -20.15 8.48 -9.51
CA ILE A 13 -19.83 7.10 -9.92
C ILE A 13 -18.33 6.93 -10.15
N VAL A 14 -17.69 7.87 -10.85
CA VAL A 14 -16.25 7.83 -11.11
C VAL A 14 -15.45 7.88 -9.80
N VAL A 15 -15.83 8.76 -8.86
CA VAL A 15 -15.18 8.86 -7.55
C VAL A 15 -15.31 7.55 -6.77
N ILE A 16 -16.49 6.93 -6.78
CA ILE A 16 -16.73 5.65 -6.11
C ILE A 16 -15.84 4.56 -6.72
N ILE A 17 -15.81 4.43 -8.05
CA ILE A 17 -14.99 3.42 -8.74
C ILE A 17 -13.51 3.63 -8.42
N TYR A 18 -13.02 4.88 -8.45
CA TYR A 18 -11.65 5.20 -8.09
C TYR A 18 -11.32 4.77 -6.65
N PHE A 19 -12.24 5.00 -5.72
CA PHE A 19 -12.07 4.61 -4.33
C PHE A 19 -11.99 3.08 -4.16
N LEU A 20 -12.89 2.34 -4.82
CA LEU A 20 -12.88 0.86 -4.80
C LEU A 20 -11.60 0.31 -5.45
N ALA A 21 -11.14 0.89 -6.56
CA ALA A 21 -9.91 0.47 -7.21
C ALA A 21 -8.68 0.72 -6.33
N SER A 22 -8.64 1.84 -5.60
CA SER A 22 -7.54 2.16 -4.70
C SER A 22 -7.44 1.23 -3.48
N ALA A 23 -8.54 0.55 -3.11
CA ALA A 23 -8.56 -0.40 -2.00
C ALA A 23 -7.85 -1.71 -2.35
N ILE A 24 -7.73 -2.04 -3.64
CA ILE A 24 -7.11 -3.28 -4.10
C ILE A 24 -5.61 -3.04 -4.26
N LYS A 25 -4.80 -3.79 -3.50
CA LYS A 25 -3.34 -3.82 -3.65
C LYS A 25 -2.88 -5.24 -3.94
N VAL A 26 -1.84 -5.36 -4.76
CA VAL A 26 -1.21 -6.64 -5.07
C VAL A 26 0.20 -6.64 -4.48
N LEU A 27 0.50 -7.68 -3.70
CA LEU A 27 1.81 -7.98 -3.15
C LEU A 27 2.42 -9.16 -3.92
N ARG A 28 3.70 -9.06 -4.24
CA ARG A 28 4.44 -10.16 -4.87
C ARG A 28 4.77 -11.24 -3.85
N GLU A 29 5.09 -12.44 -4.30
CA GLU A 29 5.35 -13.61 -3.43
C GLU A 29 6.50 -13.40 -2.43
N TYR A 30 7.53 -12.66 -2.86
CA TYR A 30 8.68 -12.26 -2.05
C TYR A 30 8.46 -10.95 -1.27
N GLU A 31 7.28 -10.35 -1.34
CA GLU A 31 6.92 -9.15 -0.58
C GLU A 31 6.00 -9.49 0.58
N ARG A 32 6.19 -8.82 1.71
CA ARG A 32 5.22 -8.78 2.82
C ARG A 32 4.65 -7.39 3.00
N GLY A 33 3.34 -7.33 3.24
CA GLY A 33 2.64 -6.07 3.52
C GLY A 33 2.50 -5.86 5.02
N VAL A 34 3.19 -4.85 5.55
CA VAL A 34 2.95 -4.35 6.91
C VAL A 34 1.88 -3.27 6.83
N VAL A 35 0.73 -3.52 7.44
CA VAL A 35 -0.42 -2.59 7.41
C VAL A 35 -0.56 -1.91 8.76
N PHE A 36 -0.51 -0.59 8.76
CA PHE A 36 -0.78 0.25 9.91
C PHE A 36 -2.18 0.85 9.77
N ARG A 37 -3.05 0.54 10.72
CA ARG A 37 -4.40 1.09 10.83
C ARG A 37 -4.47 2.00 12.04
N LEU A 38 -4.65 3.30 11.83
CA LEU A 38 -4.78 4.29 12.91
C LEU A 38 -3.65 4.19 13.95
N GLY A 39 -2.41 3.97 13.50
CA GLY A 39 -1.24 3.83 14.37
C GLY A 39 -1.07 2.46 15.03
N ARG A 40 -1.97 1.49 14.78
CA ARG A 40 -1.83 0.10 15.25
C ARG A 40 -1.38 -0.81 14.13
N LEU A 41 -0.50 -1.76 14.47
CA LEU A 41 -0.07 -2.80 13.54
C LEU A 41 -1.15 -3.88 13.42
N ILE A 42 -1.58 -4.15 12.20
CA ILE A 42 -2.41 -5.32 11.86
C ILE A 42 -1.47 -6.50 11.58
N PRO A 43 -1.91 -7.75 11.82
CA PRO A 43 -1.17 -8.93 11.38
C PRO A 43 -0.67 -8.80 9.93
N ILE A 44 0.57 -9.24 9.72
CA ILE A 44 1.26 -9.11 8.44
C ILE A 44 0.43 -9.78 7.35
N LYS A 45 0.18 -9.04 6.26
CA LYS A 45 -0.53 -9.61 5.11
C LYS A 45 0.47 -10.34 4.23
N GLY A 46 0.13 -11.59 3.91
CA GLY A 46 0.88 -12.43 2.98
C GLY A 46 0.78 -11.94 1.53
N PRO A 47 1.51 -12.61 0.61
CA PRO A 47 1.51 -12.26 -0.80
C PRO A 47 0.14 -12.48 -1.47
N GLY A 48 -0.08 -11.83 -2.61
CA GLY A 48 -1.31 -11.92 -3.37
C GLY A 48 -2.18 -10.65 -3.29
N LEU A 49 -3.47 -10.83 -3.55
CA LEU A 49 -4.44 -9.74 -3.60
C LEU A 49 -4.93 -9.42 -2.19
N ILE A 50 -4.65 -8.19 -1.74
CA ILE A 50 -5.03 -7.70 -0.43
C ILE A 50 -5.93 -6.48 -0.56
N ILE A 51 -7.00 -6.48 0.22
CA ILE A 51 -7.90 -5.34 0.32
C ILE A 51 -7.49 -4.52 1.54
N ILE A 52 -7.29 -3.23 1.34
CA ILE A 52 -6.98 -2.25 2.40
C ILE A 52 -7.93 -1.07 2.30
N TRP A 53 -8.19 -0.40 3.41
CA TRP A 53 -9.00 0.81 3.40
C TRP A 53 -8.13 2.02 3.02
N PRO A 54 -8.27 2.61 1.82
CA PRO A 54 -7.28 3.54 1.26
C PRO A 54 -7.08 4.84 2.07
N VAL A 55 -8.04 5.21 2.92
CA VAL A 55 -7.98 6.44 3.74
C VAL A 55 -7.38 6.20 5.12
N ILE A 56 -7.53 4.99 5.67
CA ILE A 56 -7.25 4.69 7.07
C ILE A 56 -6.00 3.82 7.21
N ASP A 57 -5.76 2.95 6.22
CA ASP A 57 -4.70 1.96 6.24
C ASP A 57 -3.48 2.48 5.48
N LYS A 58 -2.32 2.51 6.15
CA LYS A 58 -1.03 2.75 5.52
C LYS A 58 -0.30 1.42 5.35
N ILE A 59 -0.02 1.06 4.10
CA ILE A 59 0.74 -0.16 3.79
C ILE A 59 2.20 0.16 3.48
N VAL A 60 3.11 -0.59 4.09
CA VAL A 60 4.53 -0.60 3.77
C VAL A 60 4.87 -1.99 3.22
N LYS A 61 5.43 -2.02 2.00
CA LYS A 61 5.89 -3.26 1.38
C LYS A 61 7.33 -3.52 1.79
N VAL A 62 7.61 -4.72 2.28
CA VAL A 62 8.95 -5.14 2.68
C VAL A 62 9.35 -6.32 1.82
N ASP A 63 10.52 -6.23 1.19
CA ASP A 63 11.11 -7.32 0.43
C ASP A 63 11.75 -8.33 1.39
N LEU A 64 11.49 -9.61 1.17
CA LEU A 64 12.07 -10.70 1.96
C LEU A 64 13.39 -11.21 1.40
N ARG A 65 13.85 -10.67 0.26
CA ARG A 65 15.13 -11.05 -0.34
C ARG A 65 16.30 -10.48 0.46
N THR A 66 17.36 -11.27 0.57
CA THR A 66 18.61 -10.85 1.19
C THR A 66 19.27 -9.78 0.33
N VAL A 67 19.62 -8.65 0.94
CA VAL A 67 20.41 -7.58 0.31
C VAL A 67 21.84 -7.71 0.82
N THR A 68 22.80 -7.85 -0.09
CA THR A 68 24.22 -7.85 0.23
C THR A 68 24.72 -6.41 0.24
N PHE A 69 25.44 -6.04 1.30
CA PHE A 69 26.10 -4.74 1.40
C PHE A 69 27.61 -4.95 1.32
N ASP A 70 28.27 -4.19 0.44
CA ASP A 70 29.72 -4.16 0.39
C ASP A 70 30.23 -3.33 1.57
N VAL A 71 31.07 -3.95 2.42
CA VAL A 71 31.72 -3.26 3.53
C VAL A 71 32.93 -2.51 2.98
N PRO A 72 33.06 -1.19 3.24
CA PRO A 72 34.24 -0.46 2.81
C PRO A 72 35.49 -1.02 3.50
N VAL A 73 36.57 -1.17 2.74
CA VAL A 73 37.89 -1.52 3.30
C VAL A 73 38.35 -0.42 4.25
N GLN A 74 38.78 -0.81 5.45
CA GLN A 74 39.28 0.12 6.45
C GLN A 74 40.81 0.13 6.44
N ASP A 75 41.39 1.32 6.26
CA ASP A 75 42.84 1.48 6.31
C ASP A 75 43.34 1.29 7.75
N ILE A 76 44.26 0.34 7.91
CA ILE A 76 44.90 0.04 9.20
C ILE A 76 46.01 1.07 9.40
N ILE A 77 45.86 1.94 10.40
CA ILE A 77 46.94 2.84 10.82
C ILE A 77 47.94 1.99 11.61
N THR A 78 49.16 1.84 11.09
CA THR A 78 50.30 1.21 11.79
C THR A 78 51.18 2.27 12.41
#